data_AF-A0A8B2VJR6-F1
#
_entry.id   AF-A0A8B2VJR6-F1
#
_cell.length_a   1.000
_cell.length_b   1.000
_cell.length_c   1.000
_cell.angle_alpha   90.00
_cell.angle_beta   90.00
_cell.angle_gamma   90.00
#
_symmetry.space_group_name_H-M   'P 1'
#
loop_
_entity.id
_entity.type
_entity.pdbx_description
1 polymer ?
#
loop_
_entity_poly.entity_id
_entity_poly.type
_entity_poly.pdbx_seq_one_letter_code
_entity_poly.pdbx_strand_id
1 'polypeptide(L)'
;MVLLLAWVVWLVAVPSYALGHTGTVDATPDGPRGADHPGTLVLLVGTDERQNLTPRQQKQLGTGTEAGLRTDTMLLLYMPPEGKDVLISLPRDTFLRIPGHHHNKLNAAYSMGGAKLLVQTIEKATNLRINGYVEIGFGGFVQMVDAVGGVHVTLNKPMVDKDSHTNLPAGPQNLDGVQALGYVRMRKADAEGDLGRVKRQQQVAAQVAKKTLSPWTFINPVRYWKVNMAASKAVKLGTDTSTLTAFKTARGLMKVSGNDGIKMTVPVSTASAYTSAGSSVLWNDKKAAQLWDDLRSGDTSKVTELS
;
A
#
# COMPACT_ATOMS: atom_id res chain seq x y z
N MET A 1 17.80 26.16 24.68
CA MET A 1 16.52 25.51 25.06
C MET A 1 15.38 25.89 24.12
N VAL A 2 15.13 27.18 23.84
CA VAL A 2 14.02 27.64 22.97
C VAL A 2 14.08 27.07 21.54
N LEU A 3 15.26 27.06 20.89
CA LEU A 3 15.40 26.50 19.54
C LEU A 3 15.15 24.98 19.50
N LEU A 4 15.52 24.25 20.55
CA LEU A 4 15.29 22.81 20.64
C LEU A 4 13.81 22.50 20.90
N LEU A 5 13.14 23.29 21.74
CA LEU A 5 11.69 23.18 21.94
C LEU A 5 10.93 23.53 20.65
N ALA A 6 11.28 24.63 19.98
CA ALA A 6 10.70 25.01 18.69
C ALA A 6 10.92 23.91 17.64
N TRP A 7 12.08 23.26 17.65
CA TRP A 7 12.38 22.13 16.78
C TRP A 7 11.53 20.89 17.09
N VAL A 8 11.37 20.51 18.36
CA VAL A 8 10.48 19.41 18.77
C VAL A 8 9.03 19.72 18.39
N VAL A 9 8.57 20.95 18.62
CA VAL A 9 7.23 21.40 18.19
C VAL A 9 7.10 21.29 16.67
N TRP A 10 8.11 21.71 15.90
CA TRP A 10 8.12 21.58 14.44
C TRP A 10 7.99 20.13 13.97
N LEU A 11 8.73 19.21 14.60
CA LEU A 11 8.69 17.77 14.30
C LEU A 11 7.32 17.14 14.59
N VAL A 12 6.49 17.72 15.45
CA VAL A 12 5.13 17.25 15.73
C VAL A 12 4.09 17.98 14.86
N ALA A 13 4.22 19.31 14.77
CA ALA A 13 3.25 20.16 14.08
C ALA A 13 3.18 19.88 12.57
N VAL A 14 4.31 19.61 11.92
CA VAL A 14 4.33 19.39 10.47
C VAL A 14 3.60 18.10 10.07
N PRO A 15 3.85 16.92 10.69
CA PRO A 15 3.04 15.73 10.43
C PRO A 15 1.56 15.92 10.77
N SER A 16 1.23 16.59 11.88
CA SER A 16 -0.16 16.87 12.24
C SER A 16 -0.87 17.76 11.21
N TYR A 17 -0.20 18.81 10.74
CA TYR A 17 -0.70 19.67 9.68
C TYR A 17 -0.88 18.89 8.37
N ALA A 18 0.10 18.05 8.01
CA ALA A 18 0.04 17.20 6.83
C ALA A 18 -1.19 16.28 6.89
N LEU A 19 -1.39 15.59 8.02
CA LEU A 19 -2.53 14.69 8.24
C LEU A 19 -3.88 15.41 8.13
N GLY A 20 -3.99 16.65 8.62
CA GLY A 20 -5.21 17.46 8.49
C GLY A 20 -5.53 17.90 7.06
N HIS A 21 -4.56 17.84 6.14
CA HIS A 21 -4.73 18.20 4.72
C HIS A 21 -4.68 16.99 3.79
N THR A 22 -4.63 15.78 4.35
CA THR A 22 -4.67 14.54 3.58
C THR A 22 -6.05 14.35 2.96
N GLY A 23 -6.10 13.92 1.71
CA GLY A 23 -7.37 13.62 1.05
C GLY A 23 -8.11 12.49 1.75
N THR A 24 -9.43 12.44 1.62
CA THR A 24 -10.25 11.36 2.19
C THR A 24 -10.96 10.57 1.10
N VAL A 25 -11.25 9.31 1.40
CA VAL A 25 -12.11 8.42 0.61
C VAL A 25 -13.09 7.75 1.54
N ASP A 26 -14.35 7.65 1.12
CA ASP A 26 -15.35 6.95 1.92
C ASP A 26 -15.14 5.43 1.77
N ALA A 27 -14.53 4.84 2.78
CA ALA A 27 -14.23 3.41 2.86
C ALA A 27 -15.12 2.68 3.88
N THR A 28 -16.07 3.39 4.50
CA THR A 28 -16.94 2.83 5.53
C THR A 28 -17.98 1.90 4.89
N PRO A 29 -18.02 0.60 5.21
CA PRO A 29 -19.05 -0.29 4.70
C PRO A 29 -20.46 0.16 5.05
N ASP A 30 -21.40 0.03 4.12
CA ASP A 30 -22.82 0.35 4.34
C ASP A 30 -23.58 -0.79 5.06
N GLY A 31 -22.97 -1.98 5.19
CA GLY A 31 -23.57 -3.17 5.82
C GLY A 31 -22.93 -3.55 7.16
N PRO A 32 -23.26 -4.76 7.68
CA PRO A 32 -22.69 -5.27 8.92
C PRO A 32 -21.16 -5.24 8.88
N ARG A 33 -20.56 -4.80 9.99
CA ARG A 33 -19.12 -4.74 10.19
C ARG A 33 -18.58 -6.03 10.79
N GLY A 34 -17.30 -6.29 10.60
CA GLY A 34 -16.60 -7.39 11.28
C GLY A 34 -16.58 -7.22 12.81
N ALA A 35 -16.24 -8.28 13.53
CA ALA A 35 -16.12 -8.24 14.99
C ALA A 35 -14.98 -7.31 15.44
N ASP A 36 -15.21 -6.59 16.54
CA ASP A 36 -14.16 -5.81 17.21
C ASP A 36 -13.07 -6.76 17.77
N HIS A 37 -11.85 -6.24 17.88
CA HIS A 37 -10.67 -6.96 18.35
C HIS A 37 -9.72 -5.99 19.09
N PRO A 38 -8.78 -6.47 19.93
CA PRO A 38 -7.98 -5.59 20.77
C PRO A 38 -6.89 -4.81 20.02
N GLY A 39 -6.46 -5.28 18.85
CA GLY A 39 -5.49 -4.59 18.01
C GLY A 39 -6.08 -3.46 17.16
N THR A 40 -5.23 -2.81 16.37
CA THR A 40 -5.62 -1.87 15.30
C THR A 40 -5.32 -2.49 13.94
N LEU A 41 -6.36 -2.75 13.14
CA LEU A 41 -6.26 -3.32 11.79
C LEU A 41 -6.52 -2.24 10.76
N VAL A 42 -5.57 -2.05 9.83
CA VAL A 42 -5.67 -1.03 8.79
C VAL A 42 -5.49 -1.66 7.41
N LEU A 43 -6.41 -1.38 6.50
CA LEU A 43 -6.32 -1.79 5.11
C LEU A 43 -5.54 -0.76 4.30
N LEU A 44 -4.45 -1.19 3.69
CA LEU A 44 -3.61 -0.42 2.80
C LEU A 44 -3.88 -0.86 1.35
N VAL A 45 -4.24 0.08 0.48
CA VAL A 45 -4.62 -0.21 -0.89
C VAL A 45 -3.76 0.60 -1.86
N GLY A 46 -3.11 -0.08 -2.80
CA GLY A 46 -2.51 0.55 -3.97
C GLY A 46 -3.49 0.52 -5.12
N THR A 47 -3.83 1.69 -5.67
CA THR A 47 -4.76 1.82 -6.79
C THR A 47 -4.07 2.38 -8.02
N ASP A 48 -4.61 2.04 -9.18
CA ASP A 48 -4.21 2.65 -10.47
C ASP A 48 -4.80 4.06 -10.62
N GLU A 49 -5.23 4.68 -9.52
CA GLU A 49 -5.84 5.99 -9.51
C GLU A 49 -4.81 7.06 -9.89
N ARG A 50 -5.20 7.89 -10.86
CA ARG A 50 -4.33 8.88 -11.51
C ARG A 50 -4.56 10.29 -10.99
N GLN A 51 -5.37 10.42 -9.94
CA GLN A 51 -5.55 11.67 -9.24
C GLN A 51 -4.17 12.20 -8.82
N ASN A 52 -3.96 13.49 -8.99
CA ASN A 52 -2.71 14.19 -8.74
C ASN A 52 -1.56 13.95 -9.77
N LEU A 53 -1.84 13.36 -10.95
CA LEU A 53 -0.95 13.44 -12.12
C LEU A 53 -1.32 14.63 -13.00
N THR A 54 -0.33 15.40 -13.46
CA THR A 54 -0.53 16.44 -14.46
C THR A 54 -0.92 15.84 -15.83
N PRO A 55 -1.60 16.58 -16.72
CA PRO A 55 -1.92 16.09 -18.07
C PRO A 55 -0.69 15.62 -18.86
N ARG A 56 0.47 16.27 -18.64
CA ARG A 56 1.75 15.85 -19.24
C ARG A 56 2.20 14.49 -18.72
N GLN A 57 2.13 14.26 -17.40
CA GLN A 57 2.50 12.99 -16.77
C GLN A 57 1.55 11.86 -17.19
N GLN A 58 0.24 12.12 -17.28
CA GLN A 58 -0.73 11.13 -17.76
C GLN A 58 -0.41 10.67 -19.19
N LYS A 59 -0.07 11.63 -20.07
CA LYS A 59 0.36 11.33 -21.45
C LYS A 59 1.66 10.55 -21.49
N GLN A 60 2.62 10.88 -20.61
CA GLN A 60 3.91 10.18 -20.51
C GLN A 60 3.78 8.74 -20.00
N LEU A 61 2.78 8.44 -19.17
CA LEU A 61 2.59 7.12 -18.55
C LEU A 61 1.69 6.17 -19.35
N GLY A 62 1.26 6.58 -20.55
CA GLY A 62 0.35 5.81 -21.40
C GLY A 62 -1.03 5.60 -20.81
N THR A 63 -1.40 6.39 -19.82
CA THR A 63 -2.63 6.20 -19.09
C THR A 63 -3.78 6.83 -19.88
N GLY A 64 -4.33 6.11 -20.86
CA GLY A 64 -5.46 6.57 -21.70
C GLY A 64 -6.70 7.02 -20.91
N THR A 65 -7.73 7.59 -21.55
CA THR A 65 -8.85 8.29 -20.89
C THR A 65 -9.85 7.43 -20.10
N GLU A 66 -9.72 6.09 -20.08
CA GLU A 66 -10.67 5.22 -19.37
C GLU A 66 -10.45 5.23 -17.85
N ALA A 67 -11.48 5.71 -17.13
CA ALA A 67 -11.55 5.86 -15.67
C ALA A 67 -11.86 4.54 -14.94
N GLY A 68 -11.14 3.47 -15.26
CA GLY A 68 -11.28 2.20 -14.55
C GLY A 68 -10.50 2.21 -13.23
N LEU A 69 -11.20 2.19 -12.10
CA LEU A 69 -10.60 2.00 -10.78
C LEU A 69 -10.20 0.53 -10.59
N ARG A 70 -8.89 0.28 -10.49
CA ARG A 70 -8.30 -1.04 -10.21
C ARG A 70 -7.42 -0.96 -8.98
N THR A 71 -7.47 -2.02 -8.17
CA THR A 71 -6.53 -2.24 -7.08
C THR A 71 -5.69 -3.47 -7.40
N ASP A 72 -4.37 -3.28 -7.36
CA ASP A 72 -3.39 -4.33 -7.64
C ASP A 72 -2.58 -4.70 -6.39
N THR A 73 -2.73 -3.97 -5.28
CA THR A 73 -2.04 -4.24 -4.03
C THR A 73 -2.99 -3.98 -2.86
N MET A 74 -3.19 -5.01 -2.04
CA MET A 74 -4.01 -4.93 -0.82
C MET A 74 -3.22 -5.56 0.31
N LEU A 75 -2.95 -4.79 1.35
CA LEU A 75 -2.21 -5.23 2.53
C LEU A 75 -3.03 -4.92 3.77
N LEU A 76 -3.06 -5.85 4.72
CA LEU A 76 -3.56 -5.59 6.06
C LEU A 76 -2.36 -5.34 6.97
N LEU A 77 -2.34 -4.20 7.66
CA LEU A 77 -1.43 -3.95 8.75
C LEU A 77 -2.19 -4.16 10.07
N TYR A 78 -1.85 -5.23 10.78
CA TYR A 78 -2.33 -5.47 12.12
C TYR A 78 -1.30 -5.01 13.15
N MET A 79 -1.71 -4.14 14.06
CA MET A 79 -0.92 -3.65 15.18
C MET A 79 -1.56 -4.17 16.46
N PRO A 80 -1.06 -5.27 17.04
CA PRO A 80 -1.63 -5.84 18.26
C PRO A 80 -1.40 -4.92 19.47
N PRO A 81 -2.14 -5.13 20.59
CA PRO A 81 -1.84 -4.44 21.84
C PRO A 81 -0.43 -4.78 22.35
N GLU A 82 0.01 -6.02 22.16
CA GLU A 82 1.32 -6.54 22.52
C GLU A 82 1.87 -7.45 21.41
N GLY A 83 3.19 -7.47 21.21
CA GLY A 83 3.83 -8.28 20.18
C GLY A 83 4.29 -7.48 18.95
N LYS A 84 4.41 -8.17 17.81
CA LYS A 84 4.96 -7.60 16.57
C LYS A 84 3.85 -7.16 15.64
N ASP A 85 4.04 -6.01 15.00
CA ASP A 85 3.17 -5.56 13.92
C ASP A 85 3.28 -6.54 12.74
N VAL A 86 2.14 -6.89 12.13
CA VAL A 86 2.06 -7.87 11.04
C VAL A 86 1.52 -7.19 9.79
N LEU A 87 2.28 -7.27 8.69
CA LEU A 87 1.84 -6.85 7.37
C LEU A 87 1.50 -8.09 6.54
N ILE A 88 0.23 -8.22 6.19
CA ILE A 88 -0.35 -9.39 5.53
C ILE A 88 -0.76 -8.98 4.12
N SER A 89 -0.16 -9.60 3.12
CA SER A 89 -0.56 -9.43 1.73
C SER A 89 -1.82 -10.21 1.40
N LEU A 90 -2.80 -9.54 0.80
CA LEU A 90 -4.01 -10.12 0.23
C LEU A 90 -3.86 -10.21 -1.29
N PRO A 91 -3.69 -11.42 -1.86
CA PRO A 91 -3.60 -11.58 -3.31
C PRO A 91 -4.86 -11.01 -3.99
N ARG A 92 -4.68 -10.16 -5.00
CA ARG A 92 -5.80 -9.51 -5.69
C ARG A 92 -6.79 -10.48 -6.33
N ASP A 93 -6.29 -11.64 -6.74
CA ASP A 93 -7.04 -12.71 -7.41
C ASP A 93 -7.68 -13.68 -6.40
N THR A 94 -7.66 -13.36 -5.09
CA THR A 94 -8.34 -14.17 -4.06
C THR A 94 -9.82 -14.30 -4.37
N PHE A 95 -10.33 -15.53 -4.46
CA PHE A 95 -11.72 -15.80 -4.75
C PHE A 95 -12.56 -15.77 -3.47
N LEU A 96 -13.39 -14.73 -3.30
CA LEU A 96 -14.23 -14.53 -2.13
C LEU A 96 -15.67 -14.20 -2.51
N ARG A 97 -16.58 -14.41 -1.55
CA ARG A 97 -17.98 -13.95 -1.66
C ARG A 97 -18.03 -12.44 -1.50
N ILE A 98 -18.40 -11.72 -2.56
CA ILE A 98 -18.54 -10.25 -2.50
C ILE A 98 -19.98 -9.88 -2.10
N PRO A 99 -20.22 -9.21 -0.94
CA PRO A 99 -21.56 -8.86 -0.48
C PRO A 99 -22.40 -8.18 -1.57
N GLY A 100 -23.66 -8.61 -1.76
CA GLY A 100 -24.54 -8.09 -2.82
C GLY A 100 -24.25 -8.59 -4.24
N HIS A 101 -23.14 -9.31 -4.48
CA HIS A 101 -22.74 -9.82 -5.80
C HIS A 101 -22.62 -11.36 -5.82
N HIS A 102 -21.82 -11.96 -6.70
CA HIS A 102 -21.45 -13.38 -6.67
C HIS A 102 -20.05 -13.57 -6.06
N HIS A 103 -19.53 -14.80 -6.04
CA HIS A 103 -18.10 -15.00 -5.78
C HIS A 103 -17.29 -14.46 -6.95
N ASN A 104 -16.24 -13.70 -6.63
CA ASN A 104 -15.32 -13.16 -7.63
C ASN A 104 -13.95 -12.93 -6.99
N LYS A 105 -12.99 -12.48 -7.79
CA LYS A 105 -11.69 -12.03 -7.33
C LYS A 105 -11.83 -10.78 -6.46
N LEU A 106 -11.00 -10.69 -5.42
CA LEU A 106 -11.04 -9.61 -4.43
C LEU A 106 -10.93 -8.21 -5.07
N ASN A 107 -10.08 -8.05 -6.09
CA ASN A 107 -9.96 -6.77 -6.80
C ASN A 107 -11.26 -6.30 -7.47
N ALA A 108 -12.14 -7.24 -7.86
CA ALA A 108 -13.43 -6.90 -8.44
C ALA A 108 -14.34 -6.19 -7.43
N ALA A 109 -14.18 -6.43 -6.12
CA ALA A 109 -14.94 -5.72 -5.09
C ALA A 109 -14.68 -4.20 -5.17
N TYR A 110 -13.43 -3.79 -5.38
CA TYR A 110 -13.08 -2.38 -5.56
C TYR A 110 -13.64 -1.81 -6.86
N SER A 111 -13.56 -2.54 -7.96
CA SER A 111 -14.13 -2.08 -9.24
C SER A 111 -15.66 -1.99 -9.23
N MET A 112 -16.35 -2.80 -8.43
CA MET A 112 -17.82 -2.82 -8.35
C MET A 112 -18.38 -1.78 -7.36
N GLY A 113 -17.73 -1.57 -6.21
CA GLY A 113 -18.27 -0.74 -5.13
C GLY A 113 -17.22 0.07 -4.37
N GLY A 114 -16.05 0.27 -4.96
CA GLY A 114 -14.97 1.09 -4.40
C GLY A 114 -14.42 0.56 -3.08
N ALA A 115 -13.87 1.49 -2.29
CA ALA A 115 -13.27 1.17 -1.00
C ALA A 115 -14.26 0.52 -0.02
N LYS A 116 -15.53 0.98 0.01
CA LYS A 116 -16.57 0.45 0.89
C LYS A 116 -16.80 -1.04 0.70
N LEU A 117 -17.06 -1.45 -0.54
CA LEU A 117 -17.36 -2.85 -0.85
C LEU A 117 -16.13 -3.74 -0.65
N LEU A 118 -14.93 -3.22 -0.90
CA LEU A 118 -13.68 -3.92 -0.63
C LEU A 118 -13.51 -4.18 0.89
N VAL A 119 -13.65 -3.15 1.72
CA VAL A 119 -13.59 -3.27 3.19
C VAL A 119 -14.65 -4.28 3.65
N GLN A 120 -15.90 -4.15 3.21
CA GLN A 120 -16.98 -5.06 3.58
C GLN A 120 -16.69 -6.52 3.19
N THR A 121 -16.11 -6.73 2.01
CA THR A 121 -15.74 -8.07 1.53
C THR A 121 -14.68 -8.70 2.44
N ILE A 122 -13.66 -7.94 2.82
CA ILE A 122 -12.59 -8.42 3.70
C ILE A 122 -13.13 -8.67 5.11
N GLU A 123 -13.86 -7.71 5.69
CA GLU A 123 -14.44 -7.87 7.04
C GLU A 123 -15.37 -9.09 7.11
N LYS A 124 -16.17 -9.36 6.05
CA LYS A 124 -17.03 -10.54 6.01
C LYS A 124 -16.27 -11.85 5.86
N ALA A 125 -15.17 -11.85 5.10
CA ALA A 125 -14.35 -13.03 4.89
C ALA A 125 -13.49 -13.39 6.11
N THR A 126 -13.02 -12.38 6.84
CA THR A 126 -12.12 -12.58 7.99
C THR A 126 -12.84 -12.50 9.32
N ASN A 127 -14.04 -11.90 9.39
CA ASN A 127 -14.73 -11.51 10.62
C ASN A 127 -13.85 -10.67 11.56
N LEU A 128 -13.11 -9.71 10.99
CA LEU A 128 -12.32 -8.71 11.70
C LEU A 128 -12.76 -7.32 11.27
N ARG A 129 -12.97 -6.41 12.22
CA ARG A 129 -13.24 -5.01 11.90
C ARG A 129 -11.98 -4.30 11.43
N ILE A 130 -12.06 -3.63 10.28
CA ILE A 130 -11.01 -2.73 9.80
C ILE A 130 -11.20 -1.37 10.48
N ASN A 131 -10.21 -0.94 11.26
CA ASN A 131 -10.23 0.32 12.02
C ASN A 131 -9.75 1.53 11.21
N GLY A 132 -9.15 1.31 10.05
CA GLY A 132 -8.68 2.38 9.19
C GLY A 132 -8.41 1.93 7.77
N TYR A 133 -8.42 2.89 6.87
CA TYR A 133 -8.18 2.70 5.44
C TYR A 133 -7.14 3.71 4.97
N VAL A 134 -6.18 3.24 4.19
CA VAL A 134 -5.19 4.09 3.53
C VAL A 134 -5.08 3.66 2.08
N GLU A 135 -5.23 4.62 1.17
CA GLU A 135 -5.10 4.40 -0.26
C GLU A 135 -3.95 5.24 -0.82
N ILE A 136 -3.17 4.64 -1.73
CA ILE A 136 -2.14 5.33 -2.51
C ILE A 136 -2.36 5.08 -4.00
N GLY A 137 -2.49 6.17 -4.76
CA GLY A 137 -2.57 6.14 -6.22
C GLY A 137 -1.22 6.38 -6.89
N PHE A 138 -1.19 6.30 -8.22
CA PHE A 138 -0.01 6.56 -9.05
C PHE A 138 0.52 7.99 -8.88
N GLY A 139 -0.36 8.98 -8.84
CA GLY A 139 0.05 10.37 -8.62
C GLY A 139 0.74 10.56 -7.27
N GLY A 140 0.27 9.86 -6.24
CA GLY A 140 0.89 9.89 -4.93
C GLY A 140 2.26 9.22 -4.90
N PHE A 141 2.40 8.08 -5.55
CA PHE A 141 3.70 7.42 -5.71
C PHE A 141 4.72 8.34 -6.40
N VAL A 142 4.35 8.97 -7.52
CA VAL A 142 5.21 9.91 -8.26
C VAL A 142 5.68 11.04 -7.34
N GLN A 143 4.76 11.69 -6.64
CA GLN A 143 5.10 12.80 -5.73
C GLN A 143 6.01 12.37 -4.59
N MET A 144 5.82 11.16 -4.03
CA MET A 144 6.69 10.66 -2.97
C MET A 144 8.11 10.42 -3.45
N VAL A 145 8.27 9.82 -4.63
CA VAL A 145 9.60 9.61 -5.23
C VAL A 145 10.27 10.96 -5.50
N ASP A 146 9.56 11.93 -6.07
CA ASP A 146 10.09 13.27 -6.33
C ASP A 146 10.49 13.99 -5.04
N ALA A 147 9.66 13.89 -3.99
CA ALA A 147 9.91 14.54 -2.70
C ALA A 147 11.15 14.01 -1.97
N VAL A 148 11.49 12.73 -2.15
CA VAL A 148 12.74 12.16 -1.61
C VAL A 148 13.96 12.41 -2.50
N GLY A 149 13.77 13.02 -3.68
CA GLY A 149 14.81 13.32 -4.66
C GLY A 149 15.11 12.16 -5.61
N GLY A 150 14.09 11.41 -6.03
CA GLY A 150 14.21 10.28 -6.96
C GLY A 150 14.64 8.97 -6.30
N VAL A 151 14.85 7.93 -7.10
CA VAL A 151 15.39 6.62 -6.68
C VAL A 151 16.52 6.17 -7.60
N HIS A 152 17.59 5.62 -7.03
CA HIS A 152 18.76 5.18 -7.80
C HIS A 152 18.58 3.75 -8.27
N VAL A 153 18.68 3.52 -9.57
CA VAL A 153 18.65 2.17 -10.14
C VAL A 153 19.85 1.97 -11.06
N THR A 154 20.31 0.74 -11.16
CA THR A 154 21.33 0.34 -12.13
C THR A 154 20.70 -0.68 -13.06
N LEU A 155 20.60 -0.34 -14.34
CA LEU A 155 20.01 -1.21 -15.34
C LEU A 155 21.11 -1.92 -16.12
N ASN A 156 21.11 -3.26 -16.12
CA ASN A 156 22.09 -4.04 -16.89
C ASN A 156 21.86 -3.93 -18.41
N LYS A 157 20.61 -3.67 -18.81
CA LYS A 157 20.17 -3.50 -20.21
C LYS A 157 19.19 -2.32 -20.27
N PRO A 158 19.09 -1.62 -21.40
CA PRO A 158 18.09 -0.58 -21.55
C PRO A 158 16.69 -1.19 -21.41
N MET A 159 15.79 -0.46 -20.77
CA MET A 159 14.40 -0.86 -20.58
C MET A 159 13.49 0.03 -21.41
N VAL A 160 12.92 -0.55 -22.46
CA VAL A 160 11.95 0.12 -23.34
C VAL A 160 10.67 -0.70 -23.35
N ASP A 161 9.59 -0.10 -22.88
CA ASP A 161 8.29 -0.78 -22.78
C ASP A 161 7.17 0.15 -23.24
N LYS A 162 6.48 -0.26 -24.30
CA LYS A 162 5.43 0.55 -24.92
C LYS A 162 4.21 0.70 -24.01
N ASP A 163 3.87 -0.32 -23.23
CA ASP A 163 2.66 -0.32 -22.39
C ASP A 163 2.79 0.65 -21.19
N SER A 164 3.98 0.75 -20.61
CA SER A 164 4.31 1.71 -19.54
C SER A 164 4.92 3.01 -20.05
N HIS A 165 5.14 3.13 -21.38
CA HIS A 165 5.84 4.25 -22.03
C HIS A 165 7.22 4.55 -21.42
N THR A 166 7.86 3.51 -20.89
CA THR A 166 9.16 3.59 -20.24
C THR A 166 10.26 3.54 -21.30
N ASN A 167 11.23 4.45 -21.21
CA ASN A 167 12.46 4.42 -22.00
C ASN A 167 13.64 4.82 -21.10
N LEU A 168 14.31 3.82 -20.53
CA LEU A 168 15.43 3.99 -19.61
C LEU A 168 16.70 3.40 -20.21
N PRO A 169 17.81 4.16 -20.31
CA PRO A 169 19.08 3.65 -20.81
C PRO A 169 19.69 2.61 -19.85
N ALA A 170 20.65 1.81 -20.34
CA ALA A 170 21.46 0.99 -19.44
C ALA A 170 22.38 1.85 -18.56
N GLY A 171 22.79 1.30 -17.43
CA GLY A 171 23.71 1.94 -16.48
C GLY A 171 23.03 2.51 -15.23
N PRO A 172 23.85 3.10 -14.33
CA PRO A 172 23.38 3.74 -13.12
C PRO A 172 22.66 5.05 -13.46
N GLN A 173 21.49 5.26 -12.86
CA GLN A 173 20.68 6.46 -13.07
C GLN A 173 19.79 6.74 -11.84
N ASN A 174 19.39 8.00 -11.67
CA ASN A 174 18.41 8.39 -10.66
C ASN A 174 17.09 8.66 -11.37
N LEU A 175 16.07 7.86 -11.06
CA LEU A 175 14.74 7.98 -11.63
C LEU A 175 13.93 9.01 -10.86
N ASP A 176 13.30 9.94 -11.58
CA ASP A 176 12.21 10.75 -11.05
C ASP A 176 10.95 9.90 -10.82
N GLY A 177 9.89 10.49 -10.27
CA GLY A 177 8.67 9.76 -9.94
C GLY A 177 7.98 9.13 -11.14
N VAL A 178 7.98 9.80 -12.29
CA VAL A 178 7.35 9.28 -13.52
C VAL A 178 8.14 8.09 -14.05
N GLN A 179 9.47 8.24 -14.13
CA GLN A 179 10.38 7.19 -14.54
C GLN A 179 10.34 5.99 -13.59
N ALA A 180 10.29 6.23 -12.27
CA ALA A 180 10.17 5.19 -11.26
C ALA A 180 8.84 4.44 -11.37
N LEU A 181 7.74 5.15 -11.66
CA LEU A 181 6.43 4.53 -11.84
C LEU A 181 6.41 3.65 -13.10
N GLY A 182 6.98 4.13 -14.21
CA GLY A 182 7.19 3.32 -15.41
C GLY A 182 8.02 2.06 -15.12
N TYR A 183 9.13 2.23 -14.41
CA TYR A 183 10.04 1.15 -14.01
C TYR A 183 9.37 0.04 -13.21
N VAL A 184 8.48 0.36 -12.26
CA VAL A 184 7.77 -0.64 -11.43
C VAL A 184 6.52 -1.23 -12.08
N ARG A 185 5.98 -0.59 -13.12
CA ARG A 185 4.79 -1.07 -13.88
C ARG A 185 5.16 -1.96 -15.05
N MET A 186 6.38 -1.86 -15.56
CA MET A 186 6.85 -2.60 -16.73
C MET A 186 6.75 -4.12 -16.54
N ARG A 187 6.15 -4.82 -17.53
CA ARG A 187 5.97 -6.28 -17.53
C ARG A 187 6.72 -7.01 -18.66
N LYS A 188 6.73 -6.46 -19.89
CA LYS A 188 7.08 -7.22 -21.11
C LYS A 188 8.56 -7.23 -21.46
N ALA A 189 9.31 -6.21 -21.06
CA ALA A 189 10.76 -6.13 -21.34
C ALA A 189 11.63 -6.84 -20.28
N ASP A 190 11.03 -7.61 -19.37
CA ASP A 190 11.73 -8.27 -18.26
C ASP A 190 11.97 -9.74 -18.59
N ALA A 191 13.23 -10.19 -18.55
CA ALA A 191 13.58 -11.59 -18.74
C ALA A 191 13.06 -12.49 -17.61
N GLU A 192 12.73 -11.92 -16.45
CA GLU A 192 12.17 -12.62 -15.28
C GLU A 192 10.64 -12.47 -15.15
N GLY A 193 9.97 -11.83 -16.11
CA GLY A 193 8.51 -11.64 -16.13
C GLY A 193 7.96 -10.99 -14.85
N ASP A 194 6.96 -11.63 -14.23
CA ASP A 194 6.28 -11.11 -13.03
C ASP A 194 7.16 -11.11 -11.77
N LEU A 195 8.16 -12.00 -11.68
CA LEU A 195 9.10 -12.03 -10.54
C LEU A 195 10.00 -10.79 -10.53
N GLY A 196 10.50 -10.38 -11.70
CA GLY A 196 11.32 -9.18 -11.83
C GLY A 196 10.54 -7.89 -11.51
N ARG A 197 9.22 -7.85 -11.78
CA ARG A 197 8.34 -6.74 -11.36
C ARG A 197 8.29 -6.60 -9.83
N VAL A 198 8.08 -7.71 -9.11
CA VAL A 198 8.02 -7.70 -7.65
C VAL A 198 9.34 -7.21 -7.04
N LYS A 199 10.48 -7.69 -7.55
CA LYS A 199 11.81 -7.23 -7.10
C LYS A 199 11.98 -5.72 -7.25
N ARG A 200 11.55 -5.14 -8.38
CA ARG A 200 11.65 -3.70 -8.65
C ARG A 200 10.76 -2.87 -7.73
N GLN A 201 9.53 -3.31 -7.49
CA GLN A 201 8.63 -2.68 -6.53
C GLN A 201 9.24 -2.66 -5.13
N GLN A 202 9.79 -3.78 -4.67
CA GLN A 202 10.47 -3.87 -3.39
C GLN A 202 11.71 -2.96 -3.32
N GLN A 203 12.54 -2.93 -4.38
CA GLN A 203 13.72 -2.08 -4.46
C GLN A 203 13.37 -0.58 -4.37
N VAL A 204 12.36 -0.13 -5.12
CA VAL A 204 11.93 1.27 -5.11
C VAL A 204 11.32 1.63 -3.77
N ALA A 205 10.44 0.79 -3.21
CA ALA A 205 9.86 1.00 -1.89
C ALA A 205 10.94 1.10 -0.80
N ALA A 206 11.94 0.22 -0.81
CA ALA A 206 13.04 0.25 0.14
C ALA A 206 13.88 1.53 0.04
N GLN A 207 14.12 2.04 -1.17
CA GLN A 207 14.86 3.29 -1.35
C GLN A 207 14.06 4.52 -0.93
N VAL A 208 12.77 4.59 -1.27
CA VAL A 208 11.89 5.66 -0.79
C VAL A 208 11.83 5.65 0.73
N ALA A 209 11.66 4.48 1.35
CA ALA A 209 11.68 4.34 2.81
C ALA A 209 13.02 4.82 3.40
N LYS A 210 14.15 4.35 2.87
CA LYS A 210 15.49 4.76 3.33
C LYS A 210 15.73 6.27 3.23
N LYS A 211 15.33 6.91 2.13
CA LYS A 211 15.49 8.36 1.94
C LYS A 211 14.52 9.16 2.82
N THR A 212 13.31 8.67 3.02
CA THR A 212 12.30 9.26 3.92
C THR A 212 12.79 9.24 5.37
N LEU A 213 13.33 8.10 5.81
CA LEU A 213 13.81 7.88 7.18
C LEU A 213 15.24 8.36 7.42
N SER A 214 15.88 9.01 6.44
CA SER A 214 17.26 9.46 6.59
C SER A 214 17.36 10.57 7.66
N PRO A 215 18.41 10.57 8.51
CA PRO A 215 18.62 11.64 9.50
C PRO A 215 18.62 13.04 8.88
N TRP A 216 19.10 13.17 7.64
CA TRP A 216 19.09 14.41 6.89
C TRP A 216 17.69 14.94 6.59
N THR A 217 16.71 14.07 6.35
CA THR A 217 15.31 14.48 6.16
C THR A 217 14.75 15.09 7.44
N PHE A 218 15.12 14.58 8.61
CA PHE A 218 14.67 15.14 9.89
C PHE A 218 15.37 16.46 10.19
N ILE A 219 16.69 16.56 10.02
CA ILE A 219 17.48 17.75 10.38
C ILE A 219 17.20 18.96 9.48
N ASN A 220 16.80 18.74 8.22
CA ASN A 220 16.54 19.84 7.28
C ASN A 220 15.04 20.24 7.30
N PRO A 221 14.67 21.44 7.82
CA PRO A 221 13.26 21.84 7.98
C PRO A 221 12.49 21.91 6.65
N VAL A 222 13.15 22.36 5.58
CA VAL A 222 12.53 22.48 4.25
C VAL A 222 12.27 21.10 3.65
N ARG A 223 13.23 20.18 3.77
CA ARG A 223 13.09 18.80 3.30
C ARG A 223 12.03 18.06 4.13
N TYR A 224 12.04 18.23 5.44
CA TYR A 224 11.05 17.66 6.35
C TYR A 224 9.62 18.09 5.98
N TRP A 225 9.41 19.40 5.76
CA TRP A 225 8.15 19.94 5.28
C TRP A 225 7.73 19.33 3.95
N LYS A 226 8.62 19.34 2.94
CA LYS A 226 8.34 18.80 1.60
C LYS A 226 7.94 17.33 1.64
N VAL A 227 8.65 16.49 2.40
CA VAL A 227 8.35 15.06 2.51
C VAL A 227 7.00 14.81 3.18
N ASN A 228 6.69 15.53 4.27
CA ASN A 228 5.39 15.39 4.94
C ASN A 228 4.22 15.86 4.05
N MET A 229 4.38 16.99 3.34
CA MET A 229 3.34 17.50 2.43
C MET A 229 3.17 16.60 1.20
N ALA A 230 4.25 15.99 0.69
CA ALA A 230 4.15 15.00 -0.37
C ALA A 230 3.42 13.75 0.12
N ALA A 231 3.71 13.30 1.34
CA ALA A 231 3.03 12.14 1.93
C ALA A 231 1.53 12.38 2.08
N SER A 232 1.09 13.54 2.57
CA SER A 232 -0.34 13.86 2.70
C SER A 232 -1.06 13.98 1.36
N LYS A 233 -0.39 14.47 0.31
CA LYS A 233 -0.95 14.50 -1.04
C LYS A 233 -0.94 13.15 -1.73
N ALA A 234 -0.05 12.26 -1.29
CA ALA A 234 0.14 10.96 -1.90
C ALA A 234 -0.85 9.91 -1.43
N VAL A 235 -1.34 10.05 -0.20
CA VAL A 235 -2.25 9.09 0.41
C VAL A 235 -3.64 9.70 0.56
N LYS A 236 -4.65 8.84 0.54
CA LYS A 236 -6.00 9.15 1.00
C LYS A 236 -6.30 8.31 2.23
N LEU A 237 -6.96 8.90 3.22
CA LEU A 237 -7.41 8.18 4.41
C LEU A 237 -8.91 7.86 4.30
N GLY A 238 -9.34 6.77 4.94
CA GLY A 238 -10.76 6.53 5.17
C GLY A 238 -11.39 7.70 5.92
N THR A 239 -12.62 8.09 5.57
CA THR A 239 -13.37 9.13 6.29
C THR A 239 -13.54 8.82 7.78
N ASP A 240 -13.56 7.53 8.16
CA ASP A 240 -13.61 7.03 9.53
C ASP A 240 -12.22 6.77 10.16
N THR A 241 -11.14 7.03 9.42
CA THR A 241 -9.77 6.80 9.90
C THR A 241 -9.30 7.96 10.76
N SER A 242 -9.22 7.74 12.07
CA SER A 242 -8.75 8.76 13.01
C SER A 242 -7.28 9.14 12.78
N THR A 243 -6.89 10.36 13.19
CA THR A 243 -5.50 10.81 13.17
C THR A 243 -4.57 9.90 13.97
N LEU A 244 -5.06 9.37 15.11
CA LEU A 244 -4.32 8.41 15.93
C LEU A 244 -4.10 7.10 15.17
N THR A 245 -5.12 6.59 14.48
CA THR A 245 -5.01 5.41 13.62
C THR A 245 -3.98 5.65 12.52
N ALA A 246 -4.05 6.79 11.82
CA ALA A 246 -3.09 7.14 10.78
C ALA A 246 -1.63 7.20 11.31
N PHE A 247 -1.43 7.78 12.49
CA PHE A 247 -0.12 7.80 13.14
C PHE A 247 0.37 6.39 13.51
N LYS A 248 -0.50 5.57 14.10
CA LYS A 248 -0.19 4.15 14.39
C LYS A 248 0.21 3.42 13.12
N THR A 249 -0.53 3.59 12.02
CA THR A 249 -0.23 3.01 10.71
C THR A 249 1.15 3.40 10.21
N ALA A 250 1.50 4.69 10.25
CA ALA A 250 2.82 5.16 9.82
C ALA A 250 3.94 4.51 10.65
N ARG A 251 3.77 4.45 11.98
CA ARG A 251 4.72 3.79 12.89
C ARG A 251 4.83 2.28 12.60
N GLY A 252 3.70 1.60 12.40
CA GLY A 252 3.69 0.16 12.13
C GLY A 252 4.32 -0.21 10.79
N LEU A 253 4.08 0.60 9.75
CA LEU A 253 4.78 0.47 8.47
C LEU A 253 6.29 0.64 8.60
N MET A 254 6.77 1.56 9.44
CA MET A 254 8.21 1.72 9.70
C MET A 254 8.80 0.48 10.39
N LYS A 255 8.12 -0.05 11.42
CA LYS A 255 8.53 -1.26 12.12
C LYS A 255 8.62 -2.47 11.20
N VAL A 256 7.57 -2.69 10.41
CA VAL A 256 7.53 -3.80 9.45
C VAL A 256 8.56 -3.58 8.33
N SER A 257 8.72 -2.37 7.80
CA SER A 257 9.71 -2.11 6.74
C SER A 257 11.14 -2.39 7.18
N GLY A 258 11.45 -2.17 8.46
CA GLY A 258 12.68 -2.65 9.09
C GLY A 258 12.67 -4.15 9.37
N ASN A 259 13.25 -4.54 10.52
CA ASN A 259 13.33 -5.92 10.99
C ASN A 259 12.49 -6.16 12.26
N ASP A 260 11.62 -5.21 12.65
CA ASP A 260 10.82 -5.24 13.89
C ASP A 260 9.33 -5.52 13.61
N GLY A 261 9.04 -6.29 12.57
CA GLY A 261 7.68 -6.69 12.22
C GLY A 261 7.67 -7.95 11.35
N ILE A 262 6.48 -8.52 11.17
CA ILE A 262 6.26 -9.74 10.40
C ILE A 262 5.67 -9.36 9.04
N LYS A 263 6.23 -9.91 7.96
CA LYS A 263 5.69 -9.78 6.59
C LYS A 263 5.25 -11.16 6.15
N MET A 264 4.00 -11.30 5.73
CA MET A 264 3.51 -12.56 5.19
C MET A 264 2.47 -12.34 4.10
N THR A 265 2.13 -13.40 3.39
CA THR A 265 0.94 -13.45 2.54
C THR A 265 -0.08 -14.32 3.25
N VAL A 266 -1.38 -14.06 3.07
CA VAL A 266 -2.41 -14.97 3.58
C VAL A 266 -2.11 -16.40 3.12
N PRO A 267 -2.17 -17.41 3.99
CA PRO A 267 -1.92 -18.79 3.60
C PRO A 267 -2.85 -19.21 2.44
N VAL A 268 -2.24 -19.61 1.33
CA VAL A 268 -2.96 -20.06 0.12
C VAL A 268 -2.90 -21.57 -0.02
N SER A 269 -3.98 -22.19 -0.49
CA SER A 269 -4.00 -23.61 -0.88
C SER A 269 -3.53 -23.77 -2.33
N THR A 270 -4.03 -22.92 -3.21
CA THR A 270 -3.70 -22.93 -4.65
C THR A 270 -3.67 -21.50 -5.19
N ALA A 271 -2.61 -21.16 -5.92
CA ALA A 271 -2.45 -19.82 -6.52
C ALA A 271 -3.09 -19.67 -7.91
N SER A 272 -3.49 -20.78 -8.55
CA SER A 272 -4.00 -20.83 -9.93
C SER A 272 -5.21 -21.77 -10.06
N ALA A 273 -6.17 -21.68 -9.13
CA ALA A 273 -7.38 -22.48 -9.18
C ALA A 273 -8.31 -21.95 -10.28
N TYR A 274 -8.97 -22.86 -11.01
CA TYR A 274 -9.97 -22.46 -12.01
C TYR A 274 -11.34 -22.29 -11.34
N THR A 275 -11.84 -21.06 -11.31
CA THR A 275 -13.15 -20.71 -10.72
C THR A 275 -14.05 -20.07 -11.77
N SER A 276 -15.27 -19.68 -11.40
CA SER A 276 -16.16 -18.89 -12.26
C SER A 276 -15.59 -17.52 -12.64
N ALA A 277 -14.55 -17.03 -11.95
CA ALA A 277 -13.83 -15.81 -12.27
C ALA A 277 -12.51 -16.06 -13.03
N GLY A 278 -12.29 -17.29 -13.52
CA GLY A 278 -11.06 -17.72 -14.17
C GLY A 278 -9.97 -18.12 -13.16
N SER A 279 -8.70 -18.01 -13.56
CA SER A 279 -7.56 -18.34 -12.68
C SER A 279 -7.55 -17.44 -11.45
N SER A 280 -7.69 -18.05 -10.27
CA SER A 280 -7.91 -17.38 -8.99
C SER A 280 -7.07 -18.00 -7.88
N VAL A 281 -6.85 -17.23 -6.81
CA VAL A 281 -6.18 -17.69 -5.60
C VAL A 281 -7.22 -18.18 -4.60
N LEU A 282 -7.00 -19.36 -4.04
CA LEU A 282 -7.79 -19.89 -2.93
C LEU A 282 -6.97 -19.86 -1.65
N TRP A 283 -7.58 -19.42 -0.56
CA TRP A 283 -6.97 -19.52 0.77
C TRP A 283 -6.86 -20.99 1.19
N ASN A 284 -5.92 -21.25 2.11
CA ASN A 284 -5.92 -22.48 2.87
C ASN A 284 -6.86 -22.28 4.06
N ASP A 285 -8.08 -22.81 3.97
CA ASP A 285 -9.15 -22.52 4.94
C ASP A 285 -8.72 -22.72 6.40
N LYS A 286 -7.96 -23.79 6.70
CA LYS A 286 -7.49 -24.08 8.07
C LYS A 286 -6.47 -23.05 8.54
N LYS A 287 -5.43 -22.80 7.74
CA LYS A 287 -4.36 -21.86 8.12
C LYS A 287 -4.86 -20.40 8.12
N ALA A 288 -5.73 -20.04 7.18
CA ALA A 288 -6.33 -18.71 7.12
C ALA A 288 -7.29 -18.49 8.30
N ALA A 289 -8.12 -19.48 8.66
CA ALA A 289 -8.97 -19.38 9.85
C ALA A 289 -8.13 -19.17 11.13
N GLN A 290 -7.06 -19.95 11.30
CA GLN A 290 -6.12 -19.77 12.42
C GLN A 290 -5.51 -18.37 12.43
N LEU A 291 -5.05 -17.87 11.28
CA LEU A 291 -4.52 -16.50 11.16
C LEU A 291 -5.56 -15.48 11.65
N TRP A 292 -6.81 -15.60 11.25
CA TRP A 292 -7.86 -14.66 11.65
C TRP A 292 -8.24 -14.77 13.12
N ASP A 293 -8.19 -15.98 13.71
CA ASP A 293 -8.37 -16.19 15.15
C ASP A 293 -7.23 -15.58 15.97
N ASP A 294 -5.99 -15.73 15.52
CA ASP A 294 -4.81 -15.12 16.12
C ASP A 294 -4.95 -13.59 16.14
N LEU A 295 -5.35 -12.97 15.01
CA LEU A 295 -5.59 -11.52 14.98
C LEU A 295 -6.79 -11.09 15.83
N ARG A 296 -7.87 -11.87 15.89
CA ARG A 296 -9.05 -11.58 16.73
C ARG A 296 -8.69 -11.57 18.22
N SER A 297 -7.86 -12.52 18.65
CA SER A 297 -7.41 -12.63 20.04
C SER A 297 -6.34 -11.61 20.40
N GLY A 298 -5.63 -11.06 19.41
CA GLY A 298 -4.52 -10.14 19.62
C GLY A 298 -3.16 -10.82 19.78
N ASP A 299 -3.09 -12.14 19.66
CA ASP A 299 -1.86 -12.90 19.77
C ASP A 299 -1.18 -13.08 18.40
N THR A 300 -0.13 -12.31 18.14
CA THR A 300 0.64 -12.43 16.89
C THR A 300 1.84 -13.38 17.00
N SER A 301 2.04 -14.05 18.15
CA SER A 301 3.26 -14.83 18.41
C SER A 301 3.41 -16.04 17.49
N LYS A 302 2.30 -16.62 17.04
CA LYS A 302 2.24 -17.85 16.22
C LYS A 302 2.04 -17.59 14.73
N VAL A 303 1.83 -16.34 14.34
CA VAL A 303 1.49 -15.96 12.97
C VAL A 303 2.59 -16.38 11.96
N THR A 304 3.85 -16.42 12.40
CA THR A 304 4.98 -16.89 11.58
C THR A 304 4.98 -18.38 11.28
N GLU A 305 4.23 -19.21 12.02
CA GLU A 305 4.12 -20.65 11.78
C GLU A 305 3.16 -20.98 10.62
N LEU A 306 2.40 -19.99 10.17
CA LEU A 306 1.36 -20.14 9.15
C LEU A 306 1.86 -19.86 7.72
N SER A 307 2.99 -19.18 7.58
CA SER A 307 3.60 -18.81 6.29
C SER A 307 4.02 -19.99 5.43
#